data_AF-A0A3M1XAF4-F1
#
_entry.id   AF-A0A3M1XAF4-F1
#
_cell.length_a   1.000
_cell.length_b   1.000
_cell.length_c   1.000
_cell.angle_alpha   90.00
_cell.angle_beta   90.00
_cell.angle_gamma   90.00
#
_symmetry.space_group_name_H-M   'P 1'
#
loop_
_entity.id
_entity.type
_entity.pdbx_description
1 polymer ?
#
loop_
_entity_poly.entity_id
_entity_poly.type
_entity_poly.pdbx_seq_one_letter_code
_entity_poly.pdbx_strand_id
1 'polypeptide(L)'
;VVSTFTRRQAGHRGYGFDLAPREGDYLLGRRASPTTYGHSGFSGTCVWVDPETELIFIFLSNRIHPRASNWRLNELRIRQRVHDAVYEALLPAGPLESLP
;
A
#
# COMPACT_ATOMS: atom_id res chain seq x y z
N VAL A 1 -15.12 6.06 13.79
CA VAL A 1 -14.20 7.10 13.25
C VAL A 1 -13.45 6.58 12.02
N VAL A 2 -12.62 5.53 12.12
CA VAL A 2 -11.86 4.98 10.96
C VAL A 2 -12.77 4.67 9.76
N SER A 3 -13.88 3.97 9.98
CA SER A 3 -14.87 3.63 8.92
C SER A 3 -15.48 4.83 8.21
N THR A 4 -15.48 6.01 8.83
CA THR A 4 -15.92 7.26 8.19
C THR A 4 -14.91 7.69 7.12
N PHE A 5 -13.61 7.65 7.45
CA PHE A 5 -12.54 8.11 6.55
C PHE A 5 -12.15 7.09 5.48
N THR A 6 -12.37 5.80 5.74
CA THR A 6 -12.05 4.71 4.81
C THR A 6 -13.24 4.27 3.95
N ARG A 7 -14.40 4.90 4.09
CA ARG A 7 -15.55 4.68 3.21
C ARG A 7 -15.30 5.32 1.85
N ARG A 8 -15.51 4.56 0.78
CA ARG A 8 -15.41 5.02 -0.61
C ARG A 8 -16.40 6.15 -0.90
N GLN A 9 -15.88 7.26 -1.39
CA GLN A 9 -16.64 8.46 -1.77
C GLN A 9 -16.74 8.59 -3.28
N ALA A 10 -15.60 8.49 -3.98
CA ALA A 10 -15.54 8.59 -5.43
C ALA A 10 -14.32 7.82 -5.96
N GLY A 11 -14.51 6.96 -6.97
CA GLY A 11 -13.43 6.15 -7.52
C GLY A 11 -12.70 5.37 -6.41
N HIS A 12 -11.39 5.59 -6.26
CA HIS A 12 -10.53 5.01 -5.23
C HIS A 12 -10.31 5.90 -4.00
N ARG A 13 -11.13 6.93 -3.78
CA ARG A 13 -10.92 7.91 -2.70
C ARG A 13 -11.88 7.71 -1.53
N GLY A 14 -11.35 7.77 -0.32
CA GLY A 14 -12.06 8.03 0.93
C GLY A 14 -11.91 9.50 1.36
N TYR A 15 -12.22 9.82 2.62
CA TYR A 15 -11.91 11.14 3.16
C TYR A 15 -10.44 11.18 3.58
N GLY A 16 -9.60 11.85 2.79
CA GLY A 16 -8.17 12.03 3.08
C GLY A 16 -7.25 10.87 2.68
N PHE A 17 -7.80 9.69 2.37
CA PHE A 17 -7.03 8.51 1.98
C PHE A 17 -7.45 7.94 0.62
N ASP A 18 -6.49 7.29 -0.03
CA ASP A 18 -6.72 6.36 -1.12
C ASP A 18 -7.16 5.01 -0.56
N LEU A 19 -8.04 4.35 -1.29
CA LEU A 19 -8.52 2.99 -1.05
C LEU A 19 -7.95 2.10 -2.14
N ALA A 20 -7.71 0.83 -1.81
CA ALA A 20 -7.33 -0.15 -2.83
C ALA A 20 -8.32 -0.09 -4.01
N PRO A 21 -7.80 0.00 -5.25
CA PRO A 21 -8.65 0.02 -6.43
C PRO A 21 -9.41 -1.31 -6.56
N ARG A 22 -10.56 -1.28 -7.23
CA ARG A 22 -11.26 -2.53 -7.58
C ARG A 22 -10.57 -3.26 -8.74
N GLU A 23 -9.92 -2.53 -9.64
CA GLU A 23 -9.17 -3.05 -10.79
C GLU A 23 -7.96 -2.14 -11.07
N GLY A 24 -6.84 -2.73 -11.48
CA GLY A 24 -5.66 -2.00 -11.97
C GLY A 24 -4.43 -1.96 -11.04
N ASP A 25 -3.30 -1.58 -11.63
CA ASP A 25 -1.96 -1.54 -11.03
C ASP A 25 -1.81 -0.29 -10.13
N TYR A 26 -2.00 -0.46 -8.83
CA TYR A 26 -1.77 0.61 -7.86
C TYR A 26 -0.40 0.51 -7.22
N LEU A 27 -0.01 1.58 -6.54
CA LEU A 27 1.23 1.69 -5.75
C LEU A 27 1.32 0.68 -4.58
N LEU A 28 0.40 -0.28 -4.53
CA LEU A 28 0.27 -1.38 -3.58
C LEU A 28 0.97 -2.63 -4.12
N GLY A 29 1.35 -3.53 -3.21
CA GLY A 29 1.77 -4.88 -3.57
C GLY A 29 0.55 -5.69 -4.03
N ARG A 30 0.79 -6.77 -4.78
CA ARG A 30 -0.26 -7.69 -5.24
C ARG A 30 -0.91 -8.48 -4.10
N ARG A 31 -0.26 -8.57 -2.95
CA ARG A 31 -0.76 -9.30 -1.77
C ARG A 31 -1.59 -8.46 -0.81
N ALA A 32 -1.67 -7.15 -1.02
CA ALA A 32 -2.48 -6.27 -0.18
C ALA A 32 -3.98 -6.55 -0.37
N SER A 33 -4.73 -6.53 0.73
CA SER A 33 -6.17 -6.81 0.68
C SER A 33 -6.97 -5.72 -0.05
N PRO A 34 -8.19 -6.04 -0.55
CA PRO A 34 -9.09 -5.04 -1.13
C PRO A 34 -9.59 -3.97 -0.14
N THR A 35 -9.42 -4.18 1.18
CA THR A 35 -9.80 -3.21 2.22
C THR A 35 -8.65 -2.28 2.62
N THR A 36 -7.48 -2.45 2.01
CA THR A 36 -6.30 -1.60 2.26
C THR A 36 -6.58 -0.14 1.91
N TYR A 37 -6.13 0.78 2.77
CA TYR A 37 -6.24 2.23 2.58
C TYR A 37 -4.97 2.96 3.00
N GLY A 38 -4.72 4.15 2.46
CA GLY A 38 -3.46 4.86 2.69
C GLY A 38 -3.20 5.98 1.70
N HIS A 39 -1.94 6.33 1.50
CA HIS A 39 -1.56 7.34 0.51
C HIS A 39 -0.07 7.23 0.14
N SER A 40 0.25 7.66 -1.08
CA SER A 40 1.64 7.84 -1.52
C SER A 40 2.03 9.32 -1.50
N GLY A 41 3.18 9.63 -0.92
CA GLY A 41 3.77 10.95 -0.95
C GLY A 41 4.56 11.21 -2.24
N PHE A 42 4.58 12.47 -2.66
CA PHE A 42 5.29 12.91 -3.87
C PHE A 42 6.74 12.45 -3.88
N SER A 43 7.49 12.61 -2.78
CA SER A 43 8.90 12.21 -2.68
C SER A 43 9.14 10.70 -2.68
N GLY A 44 8.10 9.89 -2.90
CA GLY A 44 8.19 8.43 -2.97
C GLY A 44 7.98 7.72 -1.63
N THR A 45 7.56 8.44 -0.60
CA THR A 45 7.07 7.85 0.65
C THR A 45 5.70 7.22 0.44
N CYS A 46 5.30 6.28 1.30
CA CYS A 46 3.90 5.88 1.41
C CYS A 46 3.58 5.32 2.80
N VAL A 47 2.29 5.35 3.13
CA VAL A 47 1.69 4.67 4.28
C VAL A 47 0.48 3.91 3.76
N TRP A 48 0.40 2.63 4.08
CA TRP A 48 -0.73 1.76 3.76
C TRP A 48 -1.12 0.96 5.00
N VAL A 49 -2.42 0.84 5.24
CA VAL A 49 -3.01 0.08 6.34
C VAL A 49 -3.90 -0.97 5.73
N ASP A 50 -3.59 -2.23 6.00
CA ASP A 50 -4.38 -3.38 5.64
C ASP A 50 -5.03 -3.97 6.91
N PRO A 51 -6.34 -3.73 7.13
CA PRO A 51 -7.02 -4.22 8.32
C PRO A 51 -7.27 -5.74 8.30
N GLU A 52 -7.23 -6.41 7.13
CA GLU A 52 -7.42 -7.87 7.06
C GLU A 52 -6.18 -8.63 7.54
N THR A 53 -5.00 -8.08 7.29
CA THR A 53 -3.71 -8.67 7.69
C THR A 53 -3.11 -8.01 8.93
N GLU A 54 -3.85 -7.07 9.53
CA GLU A 54 -3.40 -6.24 10.66
C GLU A 54 -2.04 -5.56 10.42
N LEU A 55 -1.76 -5.21 9.17
CA LEU A 55 -0.48 -4.65 8.73
C LEU A 55 -0.55 -3.14 8.51
N ILE A 56 0.38 -2.41 9.12
CA ILE A 56 0.69 -1.02 8.76
C ILE A 56 2.04 -0.99 8.05
N PHE A 57 2.03 -0.73 6.76
CA PHE A 57 3.22 -0.59 5.93
C PHE A 57 3.60 0.89 5.77
N ILE A 58 4.78 1.26 6.27
CA ILE A 58 5.35 2.61 6.13
C ILE A 58 6.66 2.50 5.36
N PHE A 59 6.73 3.18 4.21
CA PHE A 59 7.92 3.20 3.37
C PHE A 59 8.42 4.63 3.24
N LEU A 60 9.63 4.89 3.73
CA LEU A 60 10.25 6.21 3.69
C LEU A 60 11.37 6.22 2.66
N SER A 61 11.24 7.06 1.64
CA SER A 61 12.26 7.23 0.61
C SER A 61 12.30 8.66 0.08
N ASN A 62 13.35 8.97 -0.67
CA ASN A 62 13.52 10.24 -1.37
C ASN A 62 13.76 10.01 -2.87
N ARG A 63 12.70 9.62 -3.57
CA ARG A 63 12.66 9.36 -5.01
C ARG A 63 13.07 10.58 -5.84
N ILE A 64 12.89 11.81 -5.33
CA ILE A 64 13.30 13.05 -6.02
C ILE A 64 14.80 13.37 -5.87
N HIS A 65 15.58 12.56 -5.14
CA HIS A 65 17.03 12.75 -5.06
C HIS A 65 17.74 11.97 -6.16
N PRO A 66 18.74 12.53 -6.87
CA PRO A 66 19.26 13.90 -6.74
C PRO A 66 18.45 14.96 -7.53
N ARG A 67 17.52 14.54 -8.40
CA ARG A 67 16.65 15.44 -9.19
C ARG A 67 15.22 14.92 -9.22
N ALA A 68 14.25 15.82 -9.31
CA ALA A 68 12.82 15.47 -9.34
C ALA A 68 12.42 14.56 -10.50
N SER A 69 13.22 14.53 -11.58
CA SER A 69 13.10 13.63 -12.73
C SER A 69 13.62 12.21 -12.49
N ASN A 70 14.18 11.90 -11.31
CA ASN A 70 14.54 10.52 -10.98
C ASN A 70 13.25 9.71 -10.80
N TRP A 71 13.07 8.69 -11.64
CA TRP A 71 11.92 7.78 -11.62
C TRP A 71 12.29 6.34 -11.28
N ARG A 72 13.56 6.05 -10.98
CA ARG A 72 14.07 4.68 -10.78
C ARG A 72 13.27 3.87 -9.76
N LEU A 73 12.86 4.50 -8.67
CA LEU A 73 12.09 3.85 -7.62
C LEU A 73 10.70 3.38 -8.12
N ASN A 74 10.09 4.14 -9.03
CA ASN A 74 8.83 3.80 -9.68
C ASN A 74 9.05 2.76 -10.80
N GLU A 75 10.02 3.00 -11.69
CA GLU A 75 10.36 2.13 -12.82
C GLU A 75 10.71 0.71 -12.35
N LEU A 76 11.50 0.60 -11.28
CA LEU A 76 11.90 -0.68 -10.70
C LEU A 76 10.83 -1.28 -9.75
N ARG A 77 9.69 -0.58 -9.58
CA ARG A 77 8.57 -0.98 -8.71
C ARG A 77 9.01 -1.36 -7.29
N ILE A 78 9.98 -0.62 -6.74
CA ILE A 78 10.62 -0.99 -5.46
C ILE A 78 9.61 -0.99 -4.32
N ARG A 79 8.71 0.00 -4.27
CA ARG A 79 7.66 0.05 -3.23
C ARG A 79 6.79 -1.20 -3.24
N GLN A 80 6.27 -1.58 -4.40
CA GLN A 80 5.41 -2.76 -4.53
C GLN A 80 6.15 -4.04 -4.17
N ARG A 81 7.41 -4.18 -4.63
CA ARG A 81 8.23 -5.36 -4.34
C ARG A 81 8.55 -5.49 -2.86
N VAL A 82 8.89 -4.39 -2.19
CA VAL A 82 9.14 -4.39 -0.74
C VAL A 82 7.83 -4.67 0.01
N HIS A 83 6.72 -4.07 -0.42
CA HIS A 83 5.40 -4.32 0.17
C HIS A 83 5.00 -5.80 0.06
N ASP A 84 5.12 -6.41 -1.12
CA ASP A 84 4.88 -7.84 -1.34
C ASP A 84 5.81 -8.72 -0.49
N ALA A 85 7.09 -8.38 -0.41
CA ALA A 85 8.05 -9.12 0.41
C ALA A 85 7.71 -9.09 1.91
N VAL A 86 7.15 -7.97 2.40
CA VAL A 86 6.65 -7.88 3.79
C VAL A 86 5.46 -8.81 4.00
N TYR A 87 4.48 -8.83 3.08
CA TYR A 87 3.38 -9.80 3.16
C TYR A 87 3.89 -11.24 3.12
N GLU A 88 4.84 -11.57 2.25
CA GLU A 88 5.41 -12.92 2.15
C GLU A 88 6.17 -13.35 3.40
N ALA A 89 6.79 -12.41 4.10
CA ALA A 89 7.50 -12.69 5.34
C ALA A 89 6.56 -12.86 6.54
N LEU A 90 5.42 -12.17 6.55
CA LEU A 90 4.49 -12.13 7.67
C LEU A 90 3.32 -13.11 7.54
N LEU A 91 2.87 -13.37 6.31
CA LEU A 91 1.78 -14.32 6.05
C LEU A 91 2.38 -15.71 5.83
N PRO A 92 2.00 -16.72 6.63
CA PRO A 92 2.47 -18.08 6.42
C PRO A 92 2.08 -18.58 5.02
N ALA A 93 2.92 -19.44 4.43
CA ALA A 93 2.60 -20.12 3.19
C ALA A 93 1.52 -21.20 3.46
N GLY A 94 0.24 -20.79 3.50
CA GLY A 94 -0.90 -21.68 3.70
C GLY A 94 -2.24 -20.93 3.76
N PRO A 95 -3.38 -21.62 3.61
CA PRO A 95 -4.70 -21.01 3.82
C PRO A 95 -4.77 -20.40 5.23
N LEU A 96 -5.51 -19.29 5.38
CA LEU A 96 -5.73 -18.54 6.63
C LEU A 96 -6.53 -19.33 7.70
N GLU A 97 -6.14 -20.56 7.98
CA GLU A 97 -6.56 -21.29 9.16
C GLU A 97 -5.39 -21.33 10.14
N SER A 98 -5.64 -20.82 11.34
CA SER A 98 -4.76 -20.74 12.52
C SER A 98 -3.87 -19.48 12.67
N LEU A 99 -4.53 -18.38 13.02
CA LEU A 99 -4.04 -17.59 14.16
C LEU A 99 -4.92 -17.96 15.37
N PRO A 100 -4.34 -18.14 16.57
CA PRO A 100 -5.06 -18.60 17.78
C PRO A 100 -6.12 -17.62 18.28
#